data_AF-A0A2H3DD59-F1
#
_entry.id   AF-A0A2H3DD59-F1
#
_cell.length_a   1.000
_cell.length_b   1.000
_cell.length_c   1.000
_cell.angle_alpha   90.00
_cell.angle_beta   90.00
_cell.angle_gamma   90.00
#
_symmetry.space_group_name_H-M   'P 1'
#
loop_
_entity.id
_entity.type
_entity.pdbx_description
1 polymer ?
#
loop_
_entity_poly.entity_id
_entity_poly.type
_entity_poly.pdbx_seq_one_letter_code
_entity_poly.pdbx_strand_id
1 'polypeptide(L)'
;MGGIRNLAPNVYNICSDDESDKEVFIEAAGSSYNGVERHVLMYWDNGTLNQARVVQVVELVGIPGDYTFKSPVARLHRPMQHPDTSSFLGEFSREERDIIIELARKVEFDERSTKNGYRVWLRELLETMVQEGFLSDETFEVIDREVPLVKRRPQVDQ
;
A
#
# COMPACT_ATOMS: atom_id res chain seq x y z
N MET A 1 -11.02 -16.76 -20.01
CA MET A 1 -12.09 -15.83 -19.62
C MET A 1 -11.43 -14.66 -18.91
N GLY A 2 -11.38 -13.49 -19.53
CA GLY A 2 -10.80 -12.29 -18.92
C GLY A 2 -11.78 -11.73 -17.91
N GLY A 3 -11.51 -11.94 -16.62
CA GLY A 3 -12.25 -11.28 -15.56
C GLY A 3 -12.10 -9.77 -15.72
N ILE A 4 -13.22 -9.07 -15.82
CA ILE A 4 -13.26 -7.61 -15.77
C ILE A 4 -12.65 -7.23 -14.42
N ARG A 5 -11.39 -6.77 -14.41
CA ARG A 5 -10.77 -6.16 -13.24
C ARG A 5 -11.65 -4.94 -12.92
N ASN A 6 -12.54 -5.06 -11.93
CA ASN A 6 -13.35 -3.97 -11.41
C ASN A 6 -12.42 -2.94 -10.76
N LEU A 7 -11.78 -2.10 -11.58
CA LEU A 7 -11.08 -0.93 -11.10
C LEU A 7 -12.16 0.01 -10.57
N ALA A 8 -12.17 0.22 -9.26
CA ALA A 8 -12.97 1.29 -8.68
C ALA A 8 -12.60 2.60 -9.42
N PRO A 9 -13.58 3.38 -9.89
CA PRO A 9 -13.29 4.60 -10.64
C PRO A 9 -12.47 5.54 -9.77
N ASN A 10 -11.42 6.12 -10.37
CA ASN A 10 -10.65 7.16 -9.71
C ASN A 10 -11.53 8.42 -9.58
N VAL A 11 -11.76 8.87 -8.35
CA VAL A 11 -12.62 10.03 -8.02
C VAL A 11 -11.81 11.23 -7.55
N TYR A 12 -10.52 11.28 -7.83
CA TYR A 12 -9.62 12.34 -7.34
C TYR A 12 -10.07 13.75 -7.73
N ASN A 13 -10.65 13.92 -8.91
CA ASN A 13 -11.18 15.22 -9.36
C ASN A 13 -12.43 15.69 -8.59
N ILE A 14 -13.02 14.82 -7.77
CA ILE A 14 -14.22 15.09 -6.95
C ILE A 14 -13.83 15.20 -5.47
N CYS A 15 -13.01 14.27 -4.99
CA CYS A 15 -12.48 14.24 -3.62
C CYS A 15 -10.95 14.08 -3.69
N SER A 16 -10.27 15.19 -3.90
CA SER A 16 -8.81 15.25 -3.99
C SER A 16 -8.17 15.12 -2.61
N ASP A 17 -6.89 14.79 -2.59
CA ASP A 17 -6.09 15.04 -1.40
C ASP A 17 -6.02 16.57 -1.15
N ASP A 18 -6.07 16.98 0.10
CA ASP A 18 -6.09 18.39 0.52
C ASP A 18 -4.83 18.73 1.34
N GLU A 19 -4.76 19.94 1.88
CA GLU A 19 -3.61 20.45 2.64
C GLU A 19 -3.66 20.09 4.13
N SER A 20 -4.68 19.36 4.59
CA SER A 20 -4.75 18.96 5.99
C SER A 20 -3.73 17.87 6.31
N ASP A 21 -3.31 17.83 7.57
CA ASP A 21 -2.58 16.70 8.13
C ASP A 21 -3.50 15.47 8.16
N LYS A 22 -2.97 14.30 7.82
CA LYS A 22 -3.76 13.08 7.67
C LYS A 22 -3.10 11.88 8.28
N GLU A 23 -3.92 11.11 8.99
CA GLU A 23 -3.57 9.77 9.43
C GLU A 23 -3.37 8.85 8.23
N VAL A 24 -2.17 8.27 8.13
CA VAL A 24 -1.81 7.29 7.12
C VAL A 24 -1.83 5.89 7.75
N PHE A 25 -2.41 4.95 7.02
CA PHE A 25 -2.60 3.57 7.46
C PHE A 25 -2.07 2.58 6.44
N ILE A 26 -1.81 1.35 6.89
CA ILE A 26 -1.60 0.17 6.06
C ILE A 26 -2.71 -0.82 6.32
N GLU A 27 -3.28 -1.38 5.26
CA GLU A 27 -4.07 -2.61 5.32
C GLU A 27 -3.30 -3.74 4.65
N ALA A 28 -3.22 -4.87 5.33
CA ALA A 28 -2.59 -6.07 4.79
C ALA A 28 -3.37 -7.33 5.17
N ALA A 29 -3.48 -8.27 4.22
CA ALA A 29 -3.89 -9.63 4.54
C ALA A 29 -2.76 -10.31 5.33
N GLY A 30 -3.05 -10.65 6.59
CA GLY A 30 -2.11 -11.12 7.61
C GLY A 30 -1.65 -12.56 7.40
N SER A 31 -1.49 -13.31 8.49
CA SER A 31 -0.84 -14.63 8.47
C SER A 31 -1.61 -15.69 7.68
N SER A 32 -2.91 -15.49 7.40
CA SER A 32 -3.72 -16.41 6.60
C SER A 32 -3.51 -16.18 5.08
N TYR A 33 -3.02 -17.19 4.35
CA TYR A 33 -2.92 -17.18 2.89
C TYR A 33 -3.97 -18.14 2.33
N ASN A 34 -4.99 -17.62 1.64
CA ASN A 34 -6.00 -18.47 0.98
C ASN A 34 -5.67 -18.78 -0.49
N GLY A 35 -4.51 -18.34 -1.00
CA GLY A 35 -4.07 -18.64 -2.35
C GLY A 35 -4.59 -17.72 -3.46
N VAL A 36 -5.42 -16.71 -3.16
CA VAL A 36 -6.13 -15.95 -4.21
C VAL A 36 -5.55 -14.57 -4.47
N GLU A 37 -5.07 -13.86 -3.45
CA GLU A 37 -4.27 -12.63 -3.55
C GLU A 37 -4.01 -12.17 -2.11
N ARG A 38 -2.82 -11.66 -1.79
CA ARG A 38 -2.71 -10.78 -0.63
C ARG A 38 -2.46 -9.40 -1.18
N HIS A 39 -3.36 -8.49 -0.85
CA HIS A 39 -3.15 -7.08 -1.13
C HIS A 39 -2.52 -6.45 0.11
N VAL A 40 -1.57 -5.57 -0.15
CA VAL A 40 -1.05 -4.63 0.83
C VAL A 40 -1.28 -3.27 0.21
N LEU A 41 -1.90 -2.39 0.96
CA LEU A 41 -2.10 -1.01 0.54
C LEU A 41 -1.76 -0.06 1.67
N MET A 42 -1.25 1.11 1.29
CA MET A 42 -1.12 2.26 2.17
C MET A 42 -2.17 3.28 1.76
N TYR A 43 -2.83 3.93 2.72
CA TYR A 43 -3.90 4.87 2.42
C TYR A 43 -4.10 5.96 3.47
N TRP A 44 -4.79 7.03 3.06
CA TRP A 44 -5.30 8.10 3.92
C TRP A 44 -6.64 8.62 3.40
N ASP A 45 -7.36 9.38 4.21
CA ASP A 45 -8.73 9.86 3.95
C ASP A 45 -8.74 11.14 3.08
N ASN A 46 -9.56 11.19 2.03
CA ASN A 46 -9.78 12.40 1.21
C ASN A 46 -11.16 13.06 1.46
N GLY A 47 -11.95 12.52 2.38
CA GLY A 47 -13.28 12.95 2.75
C GLY A 47 -14.34 11.91 2.43
N THR A 48 -15.55 12.39 2.15
CA THR A 48 -16.69 11.51 1.84
C THR A 48 -17.39 11.96 0.55
N LEU A 49 -17.84 10.97 -0.23
CA LEU A 49 -18.66 11.16 -1.42
C LEU A 49 -19.95 10.37 -1.24
N ASN A 50 -21.11 11.04 -1.17
CA ASN A 50 -22.41 10.42 -0.90
C ASN A 50 -22.38 9.53 0.37
N GLN A 51 -21.79 10.04 1.46
CA GLN A 51 -21.60 9.34 2.74
C GLN A 51 -20.61 8.16 2.72
N ALA A 52 -20.06 7.81 1.55
CA ALA A 52 -19.01 6.81 1.45
C ALA A 52 -17.64 7.46 1.59
N ARG A 53 -16.78 6.89 2.43
CA ARG A 53 -15.40 7.34 2.65
C ARG A 53 -14.61 7.25 1.34
N VAL A 54 -13.86 8.28 0.99
CA VAL A 54 -12.91 8.28 -0.12
C VAL A 54 -11.51 8.22 0.47
N VAL A 55 -10.67 7.33 -0.03
CA VAL A 55 -9.27 7.23 0.38
C VAL A 55 -8.35 7.38 -0.81
N GLN A 56 -7.23 8.04 -0.59
CA GLN A 56 -6.08 7.98 -1.48
C GLN A 56 -5.32 6.70 -1.19
N VAL A 57 -4.98 5.93 -2.23
CA VAL A 57 -4.32 4.62 -2.06
C VAL A 57 -3.02 4.55 -2.84
N VAL A 58 -1.98 4.05 -2.18
CA VAL A 58 -0.71 3.63 -2.78
C VAL A 58 -0.61 2.10 -2.66
N GLU A 59 -0.53 1.40 -3.78
CA GLU A 59 -0.55 -0.07 -3.81
C GLU A 59 0.31 -0.66 -4.93
N LEU A 60 0.96 -1.79 -4.62
CA LEU A 60 1.45 -2.75 -5.60
C LEU A 60 0.41 -3.87 -5.73
N VAL A 61 -0.20 -4.01 -6.90
CA VAL A 61 -1.25 -5.01 -7.15
C VAL A 61 -0.76 -6.13 -8.05
N GLY A 62 -1.48 -7.25 -8.05
CA GLY A 62 -1.27 -8.34 -8.98
C GLY A 62 -0.95 -9.67 -8.31
N ILE A 63 -0.55 -10.63 -9.12
CA ILE A 63 -0.24 -11.99 -8.69
C ILE A 63 1.25 -12.28 -8.90
N PRO A 64 1.81 -13.33 -8.26
CA PRO A 64 3.18 -13.75 -8.55
C PRO A 64 3.41 -13.93 -10.06
N GLY A 65 4.35 -13.17 -10.62
CA GLY A 65 4.63 -13.15 -12.07
C GLY A 65 3.88 -12.11 -12.91
N ASP A 66 2.96 -11.34 -12.31
CA ASP A 66 2.20 -10.25 -12.94
C ASP A 66 1.86 -9.17 -11.91
N TYR A 67 2.87 -8.42 -11.45
CA TYR A 67 2.70 -7.27 -10.57
C TYR A 67 2.64 -5.95 -11.35
N THR A 68 1.91 -4.97 -10.82
CA THR A 68 1.83 -3.63 -11.37
C THR A 68 1.75 -2.61 -10.24
N PHE A 69 2.67 -1.64 -10.24
CA PHE A 69 2.54 -0.48 -9.36
C PHE A 69 1.52 0.48 -9.97
N LYS A 70 0.51 0.86 -9.19
CA LYS A 70 -0.48 1.84 -9.65
C LYS A 70 -0.12 3.21 -9.11
N SER A 71 -0.22 4.22 -9.98
CA SER A 71 -0.23 5.61 -9.54
C SER A 71 -1.28 5.79 -8.43
N PRO A 72 -1.03 6.65 -7.43
CA PRO A 72 -1.97 6.84 -6.35
C PRO A 72 -3.35 7.23 -6.89
N VAL A 73 -4.39 6.54 -6.43
CA VAL A 73 -5.78 6.79 -6.86
C VAL A 73 -6.64 7.14 -5.66
N ALA A 74 -7.51 8.14 -5.82
CA ALA A 74 -8.61 8.35 -4.89
C ALA A 74 -9.75 7.43 -5.28
N ARG A 75 -10.20 6.58 -4.37
CA ARG A 75 -11.31 5.65 -4.59
C ARG A 75 -12.18 5.54 -3.35
N LEU A 76 -13.43 5.12 -3.53
CA LEU A 76 -14.28 4.75 -2.40
C LEU A 76 -13.56 3.67 -1.57
N HIS A 77 -13.39 3.93 -0.27
CA HIS A 77 -12.79 2.97 0.66
C HIS A 77 -13.68 1.75 0.71
N ARG A 78 -13.13 0.64 0.24
CA ARG A 78 -13.70 -0.69 0.42
C ARG A 78 -12.73 -1.39 1.34
N PRO A 79 -13.02 -1.46 2.65
CA PRO A 79 -12.20 -2.23 3.57
C PRO A 79 -12.01 -3.61 2.96
N MET A 80 -10.80 -4.17 3.05
CA MET A 80 -10.62 -5.57 2.66
C MET A 80 -11.69 -6.42 3.38
N GLN A 81 -12.25 -7.43 2.72
CA GLN A 81 -13.30 -8.27 3.35
C GLN A 81 -12.74 -9.01 4.57
N HIS A 82 -11.43 -9.23 4.60
CA HIS A 82 -10.67 -9.86 5.68
C HIS A 82 -9.31 -9.16 5.86
N PRO A 83 -9.27 -7.90 6.33
CA PRO A 83 -8.01 -7.29 6.74
C PRO A 83 -7.68 -7.91 8.09
N ASP A 84 -6.74 -8.85 8.12
CA ASP A 84 -6.27 -9.39 9.40
C ASP A 84 -5.58 -8.28 10.23
N THR A 85 -5.08 -7.23 9.57
CA THR A 85 -4.38 -6.11 10.22
C THR A 85 -4.60 -4.78 9.49
N SER A 86 -4.94 -3.73 10.25
CA SER A 86 -4.80 -2.33 9.85
C SER A 86 -3.85 -1.65 10.83
N SER A 87 -2.74 -1.09 10.35
CA SER A 87 -1.70 -0.48 11.20
C SER A 87 -1.59 1.01 10.89
N PHE A 88 -1.59 1.85 11.94
CA PHE A 88 -1.38 3.29 11.85
C PHE A 88 0.11 3.59 11.67
N LEU A 89 0.46 4.46 10.71
CA LEU A 89 1.85 4.87 10.45
C LEU A 89 2.22 6.18 11.10
N GLY A 90 1.27 7.09 11.24
CA GLY A 90 1.51 8.47 11.65
C GLY A 90 0.52 9.43 11.01
N GLU A 91 0.59 10.67 11.45
CA GLU A 91 -0.09 11.80 10.84
C GLU A 91 0.93 12.59 10.03
N PHE A 92 0.62 12.83 8.75
CA PHE A 92 1.55 13.42 7.79
C PHE A 92 0.93 14.63 7.12
N SER A 93 1.73 15.67 6.85
CA SER A 93 1.32 16.82 6.03
C SER A 93 1.15 16.43 4.55
N ARG A 94 0.60 17.35 3.75
CA ARG A 94 0.49 17.13 2.30
C ARG A 94 1.86 16.89 1.64
N GLU A 95 2.84 17.71 1.96
CA GLU A 95 4.19 17.60 1.40
C GLU A 95 4.85 16.27 1.79
N GLU A 96 4.66 15.84 3.04
CA GLU A 96 5.18 14.56 3.52
C GLU A 96 4.52 13.38 2.80
N ARG A 97 3.20 13.43 2.58
CA ARG A 97 2.48 12.41 1.80
C ARG A 97 2.94 12.36 0.34
N ASP A 98 3.21 13.51 -0.27
CA ASP A 98 3.77 13.56 -1.63
C ASP A 98 5.18 12.95 -1.68
N ILE A 99 6.01 13.17 -0.66
CA ILE A 99 7.32 12.51 -0.54
C ILE A 99 7.13 10.99 -0.39
N ILE A 100 6.23 10.53 0.47
CA ILE A 100 5.93 9.10 0.65
C ILE A 100 5.51 8.44 -0.67
N ILE A 101 4.69 9.12 -1.48
CA ILE A 101 4.32 8.65 -2.83
C ILE A 101 5.56 8.48 -3.72
N GLU A 102 6.48 9.45 -3.69
CA GLU A 102 7.71 9.37 -4.48
C GLU A 102 8.66 8.27 -3.99
N LEU A 103 8.74 8.05 -2.67
CA LEU A 103 9.48 6.92 -2.10
C LEU A 103 8.89 5.59 -2.60
N ALA A 104 7.56 5.45 -2.54
CA ALA A 104 6.84 4.26 -3.01
C ALA A 104 7.10 3.95 -4.48
N ARG A 105 7.21 4.97 -5.34
CA ARG A 105 7.55 4.83 -6.77
C ARG A 105 8.99 4.38 -7.01
N LYS A 106 9.91 4.75 -6.11
CA LYS A 106 11.34 4.43 -6.22
C LYS A 106 11.69 3.02 -5.74
N VAL A 107 10.82 2.38 -4.98
CA VAL A 107 11.03 0.99 -4.54
C VAL A 107 11.04 0.09 -5.79
N GLU A 108 12.22 -0.44 -6.11
CA GLU A 108 12.39 -1.31 -7.26
C GLU A 108 11.61 -2.62 -7.07
N PHE A 109 10.84 -3.03 -8.06
CA PHE A 109 10.23 -4.36 -8.07
C PHE A 109 10.30 -4.93 -9.48
N ASP A 110 10.23 -6.26 -9.55
CA ASP A 110 10.13 -6.96 -10.83
C ASP A 110 8.70 -7.46 -10.99
N GLU A 111 8.04 -6.94 -12.02
CA GLU A 111 6.68 -7.30 -12.41
C GLU A 111 6.50 -8.81 -12.61
N ARG A 112 7.57 -9.52 -13.01
CA ARG A 112 7.56 -10.97 -13.28
C ARG A 112 8.06 -11.80 -12.11
N SER A 113 8.34 -11.20 -10.96
CA SER A 113 8.85 -11.93 -9.82
C SER A 113 7.82 -12.91 -9.26
N THR A 114 8.23 -14.16 -9.05
CA THR A 114 7.44 -15.15 -8.30
C THR A 114 7.87 -15.25 -6.84
N LYS A 115 8.94 -14.52 -6.45
CA LYS A 115 9.57 -14.60 -5.12
C LYS A 115 9.41 -13.31 -4.32
N ASN A 116 9.55 -12.15 -4.97
CA ASN A 116 9.50 -10.84 -4.34
C ASN A 116 8.20 -10.13 -4.72
N GLY A 117 7.19 -10.24 -3.86
CA GLY A 117 5.88 -9.62 -4.07
C GLY A 117 5.63 -8.38 -3.21
N TYR A 118 4.36 -8.03 -3.04
CA TYR A 118 3.85 -6.89 -2.25
C TYR A 118 4.46 -6.76 -0.84
N ARG A 119 4.76 -7.87 -0.15
CA ARG A 119 5.38 -7.82 1.20
C ARG A 119 6.84 -7.38 1.18
N VAL A 120 7.58 -7.75 0.13
CA VAL A 120 8.97 -7.30 -0.05
C VAL A 120 8.97 -5.82 -0.40
N TRP A 121 8.11 -5.43 -1.34
CA TRP A 121 7.92 -4.03 -1.72
C TRP A 121 7.52 -3.16 -0.52
N LEU A 122 6.54 -3.60 0.28
CA LEU A 122 6.13 -2.84 1.46
C LEU A 122 7.26 -2.74 2.49
N ARG A 123 8.01 -3.83 2.71
CA ARG A 123 9.15 -3.82 3.62
C ARG A 123 10.13 -2.72 3.26
N GLU A 124 10.52 -2.67 2.00
CA GLU A 124 11.52 -1.71 1.51
C GLU A 124 11.01 -0.27 1.52
N LEU A 125 9.72 -0.07 1.22
CA LEU A 125 9.08 1.24 1.40
C LEU A 125 9.18 1.69 2.86
N LEU A 126 8.78 0.83 3.80
CA LEU A 126 8.81 1.15 5.22
C LEU A 126 10.23 1.35 5.76
N GLU A 127 11.19 0.53 5.33
CA GLU A 127 12.61 0.71 5.67
C GLU A 127 13.15 2.06 5.14
N THR A 128 12.71 2.49 3.95
CA THR A 128 13.07 3.80 3.39
C THR A 128 12.39 4.94 4.16
N MET A 129 11.12 4.78 4.55
CA MET A 129 10.43 5.76 5.40
C MET A 129 11.09 5.92 6.77
N VAL A 130 11.62 4.85 7.35
CA VAL A 130 12.44 4.92 8.57
C VAL A 130 13.71 5.73 8.33
N GLN A 131 14.43 5.46 7.24
CA GLN A 131 15.67 6.16 6.89
C GLN A 131 15.47 7.67 6.68
N GLU A 132 14.35 8.05 6.08
CA GLU A 132 13.97 9.45 5.83
C GLU A 132 13.32 10.13 7.06
N GLY A 133 13.12 9.39 8.16
CA GLY A 133 12.59 9.93 9.41
C GLY A 133 11.05 10.06 9.47
N PHE A 134 10.34 9.50 8.50
CA PHE A 134 8.87 9.47 8.47
C PHE A 134 8.27 8.39 9.38
N LEU A 135 9.06 7.38 9.74
CA LEU A 135 8.61 6.27 10.57
C LEU A 135 9.66 5.98 11.66
N SER A 136 9.21 5.67 12.87
CA SER A 136 10.12 5.20 13.92
C SER A 136 10.46 3.72 13.73
N ASP A 137 11.63 3.29 14.22
CA ASP A 137 12.00 1.88 14.28
C ASP A 137 10.95 1.05 15.05
N GLU A 138 10.39 1.61 16.13
CA GLU A 138 9.35 0.94 16.94
C GLU A 138 8.08 0.67 16.13
N THR A 139 7.57 1.66 15.39
CA THR A 139 6.39 1.48 14.53
C THR A 139 6.69 0.46 13.43
N PHE A 140 7.88 0.49 12.83
CA PHE A 140 8.30 -0.51 11.86
C PHE A 140 8.28 -1.93 12.44
N GLU A 141 8.86 -2.15 13.62
CA GLU A 141 8.92 -3.46 14.27
C GLU A 141 7.53 -4.00 14.63
N VAL A 142 6.61 -3.12 15.05
CA VAL A 142 5.21 -3.48 15.29
C VAL A 142 4.57 -4.01 14.00
N ILE A 143 4.71 -3.28 12.89
CA ILE A 143 4.15 -3.68 11.60
C ILE A 143 4.79 -4.97 11.08
N ASP A 144 6.11 -5.13 11.17
CA ASP A 144 6.82 -6.33 10.70
C ASP A 144 6.35 -7.60 11.46
N ARG A 145 5.98 -7.44 12.73
CA ARG A 145 5.43 -8.53 13.54
C ARG A 145 3.98 -8.87 13.17
N GLU A 146 3.13 -7.87 12.93
CA GLU A 146 1.72 -8.07 12.62
C GLU A 146 1.49 -8.52 11.18
N VAL A 147 2.31 -8.00 10.27
CA VAL A 147 2.31 -8.31 8.84
C VAL A 147 3.70 -8.84 8.52
N PRO A 148 3.96 -10.16 8.57
CA PRO A 148 5.31 -10.69 8.41
C PRO A 148 5.97 -10.22 7.09
N LEU A 149 6.80 -9.17 7.15
CA LEU A 149 7.36 -8.50 5.99
C LEU A 149 8.60 -9.27 5.56
N VAL A 150 8.59 -9.76 4.33
CA VAL A 150 9.63 -10.65 3.84
C VAL A 150 10.79 -9.81 3.31
N LYS A 151 12.03 -10.18 3.66
CA LYS A 151 13.22 -9.58 3.06
C LYS A 151 13.36 -10.00 1.59
N ARG A 152 13.87 -9.11 0.75
CA ARG A 152 14.15 -9.41 -0.66
C ARG A 152 15.05 -10.63 -0.79
N ARG A 153 14.70 -11.50 -1.74
CA ARG A 153 15.50 -12.66 -2.13
C ARG A 153 16.12 -12.42 -3.50
N PRO A 154 17.28 -13.01 -3.79
CA PRO A 154 17.84 -12.98 -5.13
C PRO A 154 16.84 -13.51 -6.17
N GLN A 155 16.65 -12.73 -7.24
CA GLN A 155 16.15 -13.24 -8.51
C GLN A 155 17.17 -14.30 -8.95
N VAL A 156 16.73 -15.55 -9.13
CA VAL A 156 17.62 -16.56 -9.72
C VAL A 156 17.14 -16.63 -11.15
N ASP A 157 17.98 -16.21 -12.09
CA ASP A 157 17.70 -16.35 -13.52
C ASP A 157 17.31 -17.82 -13.77
N GLN A 158 16.09 -18.04 -14.27
CA GLN A 158 15.68 -19.34 -14.78
C GLN A 158 16.13 -19.47 -16.23
#